data_AF-A0A2T4MWA8-F1
#
_entry.id   AF-A0A2T4MWA8-F1
#
_cell.length_a   1.000
_cell.length_b   1.000
_cell.length_c   1.000
_cell.angle_alpha   90.00
_cell.angle_beta   90.00
_cell.angle_gamma   90.00
#
_symmetry.space_group_name_H-M   'P 1'
#
loop_
_entity.id
_entity.type
_entity.pdbx_description
1 polymer ?
#
loop_
_entity_poly.entity_id
_entity_poly.type
_entity_poly.pdbx_seq_one_letter_code
_entity_poly.pdbx_strand_id
1 'polypeptide(L)' 'MSSLKELLAAKQQELASAQESVRDWEERDMEREPGSMAQDQRHAESGQRRRERVRDLLDEIQELNEKIEQEEAQSK' A
#
# COMPACT_ATOMS: atom_id res chain seq x y z
N MET A 1 -1.25 -24.18 2.96
CA MET A 1 -0.97 -23.50 4.24
C MET A 1 0.31 -22.66 4.31
N SER A 2 1.54 -23.14 4.01
CA SER A 2 2.75 -22.29 4.19
C SER A 2 2.88 -21.14 3.17
N SER A 3 2.61 -21.40 1.89
CA SER A 3 2.86 -20.41 0.82
C SER A 3 1.94 -19.17 0.88
N LEU A 4 0.65 -19.33 1.25
CA LEU A 4 -0.25 -18.18 1.38
C LEU A 4 0.09 -17.29 2.58
N LYS A 5 0.51 -17.88 3.70
CA LYS A 5 0.91 -17.13 4.90
C LYS A 5 2.25 -16.40 4.66
N GLU A 6 3.17 -17.01 3.93
CA GLU A 6 4.41 -16.35 3.48
C GLU A 6 4.11 -15.18 2.54
N LEU A 7 3.20 -15.37 1.59
CA LEU A 7 2.76 -14.30 0.68
C LEU A 7 2.08 -13.16 1.44
N LEU A 8 1.22 -13.47 2.42
CA LEU A 8 0.59 -12.49 3.29
C LEU A 8 1.63 -11.67 4.06
N ALA A 9 2.64 -12.32 4.64
CA ALA A 9 3.71 -11.63 5.37
C ALA A 9 4.52 -10.71 4.44
N ALA A 10 4.83 -11.17 3.22
CA ALA A 10 5.50 -10.33 2.22
C ALA A 10 4.64 -9.11 1.85
N LYS A 11 3.32 -9.28 1.67
CA LYS A 11 2.40 -8.19 1.36
C LYS A 11 2.24 -7.20 2.51
N GLN A 12 2.23 -7.66 3.75
CA GLN A 12 2.25 -6.79 4.93
C GLN A 12 3.53 -5.95 5.00
N GLN A 13 4.68 -6.52 4.63
CA GLN A 13 5.93 -5.78 4.54
C GLN A 13 5.92 -4.75 3.39
N GLU A 14 5.35 -5.10 2.23
CA GLU A 14 5.12 -4.16 1.12
C GLU A 14 4.20 -3.02 1.56
N LEU A 15 3.13 -3.31 2.32
CA LEU A 15 2.19 -2.32 2.84
C LEU A 15 2.88 -1.35 3.78
N ALA A 16 3.69 -1.84 4.73
CA ALA A 16 4.44 -0.99 5.64
C ALA A 16 5.36 -0.02 4.87
N SER A 17 6.08 -0.52 3.86
CA SER A 17 6.94 0.29 3.00
C SER A 17 6.13 1.33 2.19
N ALA A 18 4.94 0.97 1.70
CA ALA A 18 4.08 1.87 0.94
C ALA A 18 3.48 2.98 1.84
N GLN A 19 3.10 2.64 3.07
CA GLN A 19 2.63 3.60 4.07
C GLN A 19 3.73 4.59 4.46
N GLU A 20 4.96 4.12 4.64
CA GLU A 20 6.13 4.99 4.84
C GLU A 20 6.36 5.92 3.65
N SER A 21 6.26 5.41 2.42
CA SER A 21 6.38 6.24 1.21
C SER A 21 5.31 7.33 1.12
N VAL A 22 4.08 7.06 1.57
CA VAL A 22 3.02 8.09 1.69
C VAL A 22 3.41 9.12 2.74
N ARG A 23 3.80 8.68 3.94
CA ARG A 23 4.21 9.58 5.04
C ARG A 23 5.34 10.52 4.60
N ASP A 24 6.40 9.95 4.01
CA ASP A 24 7.54 10.72 3.52
C ASP A 24 7.15 11.72 2.41
N TRP A 25 6.15 11.38 1.59
CA TRP A 25 5.60 12.31 0.60
C TRP A 25 4.81 13.44 1.26
N GLU A 26 3.98 13.14 2.26
CA GLU A 26 3.20 14.13 3.02
C GLU A 26 4.10 15.09 3.80
N GLU A 27 5.15 14.59 4.44
CA GLU A 27 6.17 15.39 5.12
C GLU A 27 6.81 16.40 4.16
N ARG A 28 7.20 15.94 2.96
CA ARG A 28 7.76 16.83 1.94
C ARG A 28 6.75 17.81 1.36
N ASP A 29 5.49 17.42 1.22
CA ASP A 29 4.43 18.31 0.71
C ASP A 29 4.19 19.47 1.69
N MET A 30 4.24 19.20 3.01
CA MET A 30 4.12 20.24 4.05
C MET A 30 5.26 21.25 4.05
N GLU A 31 6.47 20.82 3.71
CA GLU A 31 7.67 21.67 3.68
C GLU A 31 7.91 22.32 2.31
N ARG A 32 7.11 22.01 1.29
CA ARG A 32 7.34 22.48 -0.08
C ARG A 32 6.80 23.89 -0.30
N GLU A 33 7.63 24.75 -0.85
CA GLU A 33 7.16 26.00 -1.47
C GLU A 33 6.35 25.70 -2.75
N PRO A 34 5.26 26.46 -3.02
CA PRO A 34 4.48 26.31 -4.26
C PRO A 34 5.37 26.39 -5.50
N GLY A 35 5.22 25.42 -6.40
CA GLY A 35 5.96 25.38 -7.66
C GLY A 35 5.19 26.05 -8.79
N SER A 36 5.63 25.81 -10.02
CA SER A 36 4.77 26.02 -11.18
C SER A 36 3.57 25.07 -11.15
N MET A 37 2.46 25.45 -11.78
CA MET A 37 1.26 24.60 -11.92
C MET A 37 1.59 23.16 -12.37
N ALA A 38 2.53 23.02 -13.32
CA ALA A 38 2.96 21.71 -13.82
C ALA A 38 3.79 20.91 -12.79
N GLN A 39 4.56 21.57 -11.93
CA GLN A 39 5.27 20.91 -10.83
C GLN A 39 4.30 20.45 -9.75
N ASP A 40 3.37 21.32 -9.37
CA ASP A 40 2.37 21.02 -8.34
C ASP A 40 1.46 19.87 -8.77
N GLN A 41 1.02 19.87 -10.04
CA GLN A 41 0.23 18.77 -10.59
C GLN A 41 1.00 17.44 -10.56
N ARG A 42 2.26 17.40 -11.01
CA ARG A 42 3.07 16.17 -10.96
C ARG A 42 3.28 15.68 -9.53
N HIS A 43 3.43 16.61 -8.59
CA HIS A 43 3.57 16.27 -7.19
C HIS A 43 2.28 15.64 -6.63
N ALA A 44 1.13 16.26 -6.90
CA ALA A 44 -0.19 15.77 -6.50
C ALA A 44 -0.48 14.36 -7.09
N GLU A 45 -0.23 14.17 -8.38
CA GLU A 45 -0.35 12.86 -9.04
C GLU A 45 0.58 11.82 -8.41
N SER A 46 1.79 12.24 -8.02
CA SER A 46 2.72 11.35 -7.33
C SER A 46 2.20 10.93 -5.94
N GLY A 47 1.56 11.84 -5.19
CA GLY A 47 0.91 11.49 -3.92
C GLY A 47 -0.27 10.57 -4.11
N GLN A 48 -1.10 10.81 -5.14
CA GLN A 48 -2.22 9.95 -5.49
C GLN A 48 -1.77 8.52 -5.77
N ARG A 49 -0.76 8.33 -6.62
CA ARG A 49 -0.23 6.98 -6.94
C ARG A 49 0.25 6.21 -5.71
N ARG A 50 0.85 6.90 -4.72
CA ARG A 50 1.28 6.25 -3.47
C ARG A 50 0.09 5.80 -2.62
N ARG A 51 -0.94 6.65 -2.50
CA ARG A 51 -2.17 6.32 -1.78
C ARG A 51 -2.93 5.18 -2.46
N GLU A 52 -2.99 5.18 -3.80
CA GLU A 52 -3.55 4.08 -4.59
C GLU A 52 -2.78 2.78 -4.30
N ARG A 53 -1.44 2.80 -4.29
CA ARG A 53 -0.65 1.60 -3.96
C ARG A 53 -0.93 1.05 -2.56
N VAL A 54 -1.11 1.92 -1.56
CA VAL A 54 -1.50 1.50 -0.20
C VAL A 54 -2.87 0.82 -0.22
N ARG A 55 -3.83 1.40 -0.95
CA ARG A 55 -5.17 0.82 -1.09
C ARG A 55 -5.12 -0.55 -1.75
N ASP A 56 -4.44 -0.67 -2.88
CA ASP A 56 -4.31 -1.94 -3.61
C ASP A 56 -3.71 -3.03 -2.72
N LEU A 57 -2.69 -2.68 -1.91
CA LEU A 57 -2.07 -3.62 -0.96
C LEU A 57 -3.01 -4.04 0.16
N LEU A 58 -3.87 -3.14 0.65
CA LEU A 58 -4.89 -3.48 1.64
C LEU A 58 -5.92 -4.46 1.07
N ASP A 59 -6.38 -4.20 -0.16
CA ASP A 59 -7.32 -5.06 -0.87
C ASP A 59 -6.68 -6.45 -1.13
N GLU A 60 -5.43 -6.50 -1.62
CA GLU A 60 -4.66 -7.75 -1.81
C GLU A 60 -4.51 -8.55 -0.50
N ILE A 61 -4.22 -7.87 0.62
CA ILE A 61 -4.09 -8.50 1.95
C ILE A 61 -5.43 -9.06 2.43
N GLN A 62 -6.52 -8.33 2.22
CA GLN A 62 -7.85 -8.80 2.58
C GLN A 62 -8.19 -10.07 1.82
N GLU A 63 -8.01 -10.08 0.50
CA GLU A 63 -8.25 -11.28 -0.32
C GLU A 63 -7.41 -12.48 0.12
N LEU A 64 -6.15 -12.25 0.51
CA LEU A 64 -5.28 -13.32 1.01
C LEU A 64 -5.77 -13.88 2.34
N ASN A 65 -6.24 -13.04 3.26
CA ASN A 65 -6.82 -13.49 4.51
C ASN A 65 -8.07 -14.34 4.27
N GLU A 66 -8.96 -13.90 3.39
CA GLU A 66 -10.17 -14.67 3.02
C GLU A 66 -9.81 -16.04 2.43
N LYS A 67 -8.78 -16.12 1.56
CA LYS A 67 -8.30 -17.39 1.00
C LYS A 67 -7.70 -18.31 2.07
N ILE A 68 -6.93 -17.77 3.01
CA ILE A 68 -6.35 -18.55 4.12
C ILE A 68 -7.46 -19.13 5.00
N GLU A 69 -8.46 -18.33 5.35
CA GLU A 69 -9.61 -18.79 6.14
C GLU A 69 -10.38 -19.91 5.44
N GLN A 70 -10.57 -19.81 4.11
CA GLN A 70 -11.20 -20.86 3.31
C GLN A 70 -10.38 -22.16 3.30
N GLU A 71 -9.06 -22.10 3.12
CA GLU A 71 -8.19 -23.30 3.20
C GLU A 71 -8.25 -23.97 4.57
N GLU A 72 -8.25 -23.17 5.65
CA GLU A 72 -8.32 -23.66 7.02
C GLU A 72 -9.68 -24.27 7.36
N ALA A 73 -10.77 -23.74 6.79
CA ALA A 73 -12.12 -24.29 6.94
C ALA A 73 -12.30 -25.61 6.16
N GLN A 74 -11.69 -25.75 4.99
CA GLN A 74 -11.76 -26.98 4.16
C GLN A 74 -10.87 -28.11 4.67
N SER A 75 -9.86 -27.80 5.49
CA SER A 75 -8.94 -28.79 6.06
C SER A 75 -9.43 -29.38 7.40
N LYS A 76 -10.63 -29.02 7.86
CA LYS A 76 -11.30 -29.52 9.07
C LYS A 76 -12.40 -30.50 8.70
#